data_AF-T1CXA0-F1
#
_entry.id   AF-T1CXA0-F1
#
_cell.length_a   1.000
_cell.length_b   1.000
_cell.length_c   1.000
_cell.angle_alpha   90.00
_cell.angle_beta   90.00
_cell.angle_gamma   90.00
#
_symmetry.space_group_name_H-M   'P 1'
#
loop_
_entity.id
_entity.type
_entity.pdbx_description
1 polymer ?
#
loop_
_entity_poly.entity_id
_entity_poly.type
_entity_poly.pdbx_seq_one_letter_code
_entity_poly.pdbx_strand_id
1 'polypeptide(L)'
;YDAVSLLKDAYIHWEEAQVLDWLVRYWERARAAGIPVGKDFGAFYQDFEWMGVQRHLKVLGIFARLAQRDGKTGYLADMPRVEKYLMTACRRYKTLQPLVPLLERLWQTPSRTGYTF
;
A
#
# COMPACT_ATOMS: atom_id res chain seq x y z
N TYR A 1 10.57 2.19 6.24
CA TYR A 1 9.23 1.83 6.75
C TYR A 1 8.44 3.08 7.11
N ASP A 2 8.97 3.92 8.00
CA ASP A 2 8.24 5.07 8.58
C ASP A 2 7.67 6.04 7.54
N ALA A 3 8.44 6.41 6.53
CA ALA A 3 7.96 7.25 5.43
C ALA A 3 6.73 6.65 4.73
N VAL A 4 6.70 5.33 4.51
CA VAL A 4 5.55 4.64 3.89
C VAL A 4 4.33 4.71 4.80
N SER A 5 4.50 4.50 6.11
CA SER A 5 3.35 4.56 7.03
C SER A 5 2.68 5.93 7.10
N LEU A 6 3.40 7.00 6.78
CA LEU A 6 2.88 8.36 6.74
C LEU A 6 2.33 8.73 5.36
N LEU A 7 3.09 8.45 4.31
CA LEU A 7 2.83 8.96 2.95
C LEU A 7 1.93 8.02 2.12
N LYS A 8 1.81 6.76 2.52
CA LYS A 8 0.93 5.74 1.91
C LYS A 8 -0.01 5.14 2.96
N ASP A 9 -0.56 6.02 3.79
CA ASP A 9 -1.53 5.64 4.82
C ASP A 9 -2.80 5.03 4.21
N ALA A 10 -3.50 4.18 4.99
CA ALA A 10 -4.70 3.48 4.54
C ALA A 10 -5.95 4.37 4.52
N TYR A 11 -5.95 5.50 5.25
CA TYR A 11 -7.12 6.35 5.46
C TYR A 11 -7.03 7.68 4.71
N ILE A 12 -5.81 8.16 4.44
CA ILE A 12 -5.58 9.44 3.74
C ILE A 12 -5.00 9.16 2.35
N HIS A 13 -5.52 9.85 1.33
CA HIS A 13 -4.95 9.82 -0.02
C HIS A 13 -4.26 11.13 -0.32
N TRP A 14 -3.05 11.01 -0.86
CA TRP A 14 -2.25 12.11 -1.36
C TRP A 14 -1.99 11.90 -2.85
N GLU A 15 -1.92 13.00 -3.59
CA GLU A 15 -1.50 12.97 -5.00
C GLU A 15 -0.05 12.52 -5.12
N GLU A 16 0.28 11.78 -6.18
CA GLU A 16 1.61 11.18 -6.34
C GLU A 16 2.72 12.24 -6.36
N ALA A 17 2.49 13.39 -7.00
CA ALA A 17 3.44 14.50 -7.03
C ALA A 17 3.77 15.03 -5.62
N GLN A 18 2.77 15.06 -4.73
CA GLN A 18 2.93 15.50 -3.34
C GLN A 18 3.69 14.47 -2.52
N VAL A 19 3.39 13.18 -2.70
CA VAL A 19 4.14 12.09 -2.07
C VAL A 19 5.61 12.14 -2.48
N LEU A 20 5.90 12.35 -3.78
CA LEU A 20 7.25 12.46 -4.31
C LEU A 20 8.00 13.66 -3.73
N ASP A 21 7.41 14.86 -3.72
CA ASP A 21 8.04 16.07 -3.14
C ASP A 21 8.42 15.84 -1.68
N TRP A 22 7.49 15.33 -0.87
CA TRP A 22 7.74 15.08 0.55
C TRP A 22 8.77 13.98 0.77
N LEU A 23 8.75 12.93 -0.04
CA LEU A 23 9.70 11.84 0.06
C LEU A 23 11.12 12.27 -0.31
N VAL A 24 11.30 13.12 -1.33
CA VAL A 24 12.59 13.73 -1.68
C VAL A 24 13.11 14.56 -0.50
N ARG A 25 12.28 15.43 0.08
CA ARG A 25 12.67 16.24 1.25
C ARG A 25 13.06 15.39 2.44
N TYR A 26 12.32 14.31 2.70
CA TYR A 26 12.67 13.33 3.72
C TYR A 26 14.05 12.71 3.44
N TRP A 27 14.26 12.23 2.21
CA TRP A 27 15.50 11.57 1.81
C TRP A 27 16.72 12.49 1.95
N GLU A 28 16.63 13.73 1.50
CA GLU A 28 17.69 14.73 1.64
C GLU A 28 18.05 15.00 3.10
N ARG A 29 17.03 15.23 3.95
CA ARG A 29 17.22 15.48 5.38
C ARG A 29 17.78 14.25 6.10
N ALA A 30 17.29 13.06 5.76
CA ALA A 30 17.78 11.80 6.32
C ALA A 30 19.25 11.58 5.96
N ARG A 31 19.65 11.84 4.71
CA ARG A 31 21.06 11.79 4.29
C ARG A 31 21.92 12.80 5.03
N ALA A 32 21.47 14.04 5.17
CA ALA A 32 22.19 15.08 5.91
C ALA A 32 22.36 14.72 7.39
N ALA A 33 21.40 14.00 7.97
CA ALA A 33 21.45 13.49 9.34
C ALA A 33 22.24 12.18 9.51
N GLY A 34 22.83 11.62 8.44
CA GLY A 34 23.59 10.37 8.50
C GLY A 34 22.74 9.10 8.58
N ILE A 35 21.43 9.19 8.32
CA ILE A 35 20.55 8.01 8.25
C ILE A 35 20.87 7.23 6.97
N PRO A 36 21.00 5.88 7.03
CA PRO A 36 21.41 5.06 5.89
C PRO A 36 20.25 4.83 4.90
N VAL A 37 19.81 5.88 4.20
CA VAL A 37 18.73 5.84 3.19
C VAL A 37 19.24 5.63 1.74
N GLY A 38 20.49 5.24 1.56
CA GLY A 38 21.12 5.10 0.25
C GLY A 38 21.52 6.43 -0.40
N LYS A 39 22.37 6.36 -1.44
CA LYS A 39 22.89 7.55 -2.16
C LYS A 39 22.10 7.89 -3.42
N ASP A 40 21.33 6.94 -3.95
CA ASP A 40 20.48 7.11 -5.13
C ASP A 40 19.00 7.21 -4.70
N PHE A 41 18.33 8.26 -5.14
CA PHE A 41 16.92 8.46 -4.82
C PHE A 41 16.03 7.46 -5.56
N GLY A 42 16.40 7.04 -6.77
CA GLY A 42 15.63 6.07 -7.55
C GLY A 42 15.50 4.72 -6.82
N ALA A 43 16.62 4.20 -6.34
CA ALA A 43 16.67 2.99 -5.51
C ALA A 43 15.88 3.16 -4.20
N PHE A 44 16.04 4.29 -3.51
CA PHE A 44 15.28 4.59 -2.30
C PHE A 44 13.76 4.66 -2.56
N TYR A 45 13.35 5.26 -3.67
CA TYR A 45 11.94 5.32 -4.07
C TYR A 45 11.39 3.92 -4.38
N GLN A 46 12.17 3.07 -5.04
CA GLN A 46 11.79 1.68 -5.26
C GLN A 46 11.61 0.92 -3.95
N ASP A 47 12.52 1.06 -2.99
CA ASP A 47 12.40 0.45 -1.66
C ASP A 47 11.16 0.97 -0.92
N PHE A 48 10.85 2.26 -1.05
CA PHE A 48 9.63 2.87 -0.53
C PHE A 48 8.36 2.25 -1.15
N GLU A 49 8.33 2.07 -2.47
CA GLU A 49 7.22 1.43 -3.17
C GLU A 49 7.03 -0.04 -2.76
N TRP A 50 8.12 -0.80 -2.66
CA TRP A 50 8.11 -2.21 -2.27
C TRP A 50 7.68 -2.40 -0.82
N MET A 51 8.14 -1.52 0.07
CA MET A 51 7.66 -1.49 1.44
C MET A 51 6.17 -1.11 1.52
N GLY A 52 5.69 -0.25 0.63
CA GLY A 52 4.27 0.00 0.41
C GLY A 52 3.49 -1.27 0.09
N VAL A 53 3.95 -2.04 -0.90
CA VAL A 53 3.35 -3.32 -1.29
C VAL A 53 3.25 -4.28 -0.11
N GLN A 54 4.34 -4.48 0.62
CA GLN A 54 4.36 -5.35 1.81
C GLN A 54 3.36 -4.88 2.89
N ARG A 55 3.35 -3.57 3.17
CA ARG A 55 2.47 -2.98 4.19
C ARG A 55 1.00 -3.11 3.79
N HIS A 56 0.66 -2.77 2.54
CA HIS A 56 -0.71 -2.78 2.06
C HIS A 56 -1.28 -4.20 2.01
N LEU A 57 -0.50 -5.21 1.62
CA LEU A 57 -0.88 -6.63 1.75
C LEU A 57 -1.22 -6.99 3.19
N LYS A 58 -0.38 -6.59 4.15
CA LYS A 58 -0.63 -6.82 5.59
C LYS A 58 -1.90 -6.10 6.07
N VAL A 59 -2.12 -4.86 5.66
CA VAL A 59 -3.31 -4.08 6.03
C VAL A 59 -4.59 -4.72 5.51
N LEU A 60 -4.61 -5.17 4.24
CA LEU A 60 -5.76 -5.88 3.66
C LEU A 60 -6.12 -7.14 4.46
N GLY A 61 -5.11 -7.95 4.83
CA GLY A 61 -5.32 -9.12 5.68
C GLY A 61 -5.86 -8.77 7.08
N ILE A 62 -5.39 -7.66 7.67
CA ILE A 62 -5.90 -7.16 8.95
C ILE A 62 -7.37 -6.73 8.83
N PHE A 63 -7.72 -5.96 7.80
CA PHE A 63 -9.10 -5.50 7.58
C PHE A 63 -10.05 -6.69 7.35
N ALA A 64 -9.66 -7.65 6.52
CA ALA A 64 -10.45 -8.85 6.28
C ALA A 64 -10.68 -9.63 7.59
N ARG A 65 -9.64 -9.82 8.39
CA ARG A 65 -9.74 -10.51 9.68
C ARG A 65 -10.63 -9.76 10.68
N LEU A 66 -10.50 -8.43 10.78
CA LEU A 66 -11.31 -7.61 11.68
C LEU A 66 -12.80 -7.65 11.29
N ALA A 67 -13.10 -7.65 9.99
CA ALA A 67 -14.47 -7.77 9.51
C ALA A 67 -15.06 -9.15 9.80
N GLN A 68 -14.34 -10.23 9.49
CA GLN A 68 -14.83 -11.60 9.65
C GLN A 68 -14.92 -12.07 11.10
N ARG A 69 -13.89 -11.78 11.91
CA ARG A 69 -13.78 -12.29 13.28
C ARG A 69 -14.44 -11.38 14.30
N ASP A 70 -14.24 -10.07 14.16
CA ASP A 70 -14.61 -9.08 15.19
C ASP A 70 -15.85 -8.26 14.81
N GLY A 71 -16.48 -8.55 13.65
CA GLY A 71 -17.67 -7.85 13.16
C GLY A 71 -17.43 -6.38 12.77
N LYS A 72 -16.17 -5.94 12.69
CA LYS A 72 -15.80 -4.54 12.40
C LYS A 72 -15.79 -4.30 10.89
N THR A 73 -16.97 -4.29 10.28
CA THR A 73 -17.14 -4.14 8.82
C THR A 73 -16.76 -2.75 8.29
N GLY A 74 -16.64 -1.74 9.16
CA GLY A 74 -16.24 -0.38 8.76
C GLY A 74 -14.92 -0.34 7.98
N TYR A 75 -13.96 -1.21 8.28
CA TYR A 75 -12.67 -1.27 7.58
C TYR A 75 -12.76 -1.75 6.12
N LEU A 76 -13.87 -2.39 5.73
CA LEU A 76 -14.09 -2.80 4.35
C LEU A 76 -14.22 -1.59 3.41
N ALA A 77 -14.71 -0.46 3.93
CA ALA A 77 -14.82 0.79 3.17
C ALA A 77 -13.44 1.37 2.78
N ASP A 78 -12.39 1.06 3.54
CA ASP A 78 -11.02 1.53 3.27
C ASP A 78 -10.25 0.61 2.32
N MET A 79 -10.72 -0.63 2.12
CA MET A 79 -10.04 -1.62 1.26
C MET A 79 -9.79 -1.14 -0.18
N PRO A 80 -10.73 -0.48 -0.89
CA PRO A 80 -10.51 -0.04 -2.27
C PRO A 80 -9.32 0.93 -2.42
N ARG A 81 -9.06 1.74 -1.38
CA ARG A 81 -7.93 2.69 -1.38
C ARG A 81 -6.60 1.94 -1.27
N VAL A 82 -6.52 0.99 -0.34
CA VAL A 82 -5.33 0.16 -0.11
C VAL A 82 -5.05 -0.73 -1.34
N GLU A 83 -6.11 -1.28 -1.94
CA GLU A 83 -6.05 -2.00 -3.21
C GLU A 83 -5.45 -1.13 -4.33
N LYS A 84 -5.95 0.09 -4.52
CA LYS A 84 -5.48 0.99 -5.57
C LYS A 84 -3.97 1.21 -5.47
N TYR A 85 -3.45 1.53 -4.28
CA TYR A 85 -2.01 1.71 -4.08
C TYR A 85 -1.20 0.45 -4.40
N LEU A 86 -1.67 -0.69 -3.91
CA LEU A 86 -1.02 -1.98 -4.13
C LEU A 86 -0.98 -2.35 -5.62
N MET A 87 -2.11 -2.17 -6.33
CA MET A 87 -2.22 -2.47 -7.75
C MET A 87 -1.34 -1.53 -8.60
N THR A 88 -1.32 -0.23 -8.29
CA THR A 88 -0.46 0.74 -8.97
C THR A 88 1.02 0.35 -8.86
N ALA A 89 1.50 0.01 -7.66
CA ALA A 89 2.88 -0.41 -7.44
C ALA A 89 3.19 -1.74 -8.17
N CYS A 90 2.30 -2.74 -8.07
CA CYS A 90 2.52 -4.05 -8.70
C CYS A 90 2.58 -3.96 -10.24
N ARG A 91 1.78 -3.07 -10.85
CA ARG A 91 1.80 -2.84 -12.31
C ARG A 91 3.05 -2.09 -12.76
N ARG A 92 3.57 -1.18 -11.93
CA ARG A 92 4.75 -0.36 -12.22
C ARG A 92 6.05 -1.17 -12.27
N TYR A 93 6.24 -2.12 -11.35
CA TYR A 93 7.48 -2.87 -11.23
C TYR A 93 7.35 -4.28 -11.79
N LYS A 94 8.18 -4.61 -12.80
CA LYS A 94 8.20 -5.94 -13.43
C LYS A 94 8.35 -7.09 -12.43
N THR A 95 9.14 -6.89 -11.37
CA THR A 95 9.35 -7.86 -10.30
C THR A 95 8.09 -8.16 -9.48
N LEU A 96 7.15 -7.22 -9.44
CA LEU A 96 5.90 -7.32 -8.70
C LEU A 96 4.70 -7.70 -9.58
N GLN A 97 4.84 -7.66 -10.91
CA GLN A 97 3.78 -8.02 -11.85
C GLN A 97 3.15 -9.41 -11.61
N PRO A 98 3.88 -10.45 -11.17
CA PRO A 98 3.26 -11.75 -10.85
C PRO A 98 2.16 -11.68 -9.78
N LEU A 99 2.11 -10.62 -8.96
CA LEU A 99 1.04 -10.41 -7.97
C LEU A 99 -0.27 -9.92 -8.61
N VAL A 100 -0.21 -9.20 -9.73
CA VAL A 100 -1.39 -8.59 -10.39
C VAL A 100 -2.52 -9.60 -10.65
N PRO A 101 -2.28 -10.76 -11.31
CA PRO A 101 -3.38 -11.71 -11.56
C PRO A 101 -3.94 -12.35 -10.28
N LEU A 102 -3.11 -12.53 -9.24
CA LEU A 102 -3.58 -13.05 -7.94
C LEU A 102 -4.51 -12.05 -7.26
N LEU A 103 -4.08 -10.80 -7.27
CA LEU A 103 -4.82 -9.66 -6.72
C LEU A 103 -6.15 -9.44 -7.46
N GLU A 104 -6.14 -9.41 -8.79
CA GLU A 104 -7.37 -9.29 -9.60
C GLU A 104 -8.36 -10.42 -9.30
N ARG A 105 -7.88 -11.66 -9.14
CA ARG A 105 -8.74 -12.79 -8.76
C ARG A 105 -9.37 -12.62 -7.38
N LEU A 106 -8.64 -12.07 -6.40
CA LEU A 106 -9.18 -11.83 -5.06
C LEU A 106 -10.32 -10.80 -5.09
N TRP A 107 -10.18 -9.74 -5.89
CA TRP A 107 -11.17 -8.66 -5.98
C TRP A 107 -12.32 -8.91 -6.97
N GLN A 108 -12.15 -9.81 -7.93
CA GLN A 108 -13.23 -10.26 -8.82
C GLN A 108 -14.16 -11.29 -8.17
N THR A 109 -13.91 -11.73 -6.94
CA THR A 109 -14.79 -12.68 -6.26
C THR A 109 -16.11 -11.96 -5.92
N PRO A 110 -17.26 -12.34 -6.53
CA PRO A 110 -18.53 -11.75 -6.17
C PRO A 110 -18.77 -12.01 -4.68
N SER A 111 -19.21 -10.97 -3.96
CA SER A 111 -19.72 -11.10 -2.59
C SER A 111 -20.88 -12.09 -2.56
N ARG A 112 -20.58 -13.38 -2.39
CA ARG A 112 -21.57 -14.40 -2.06
C ARG A 112 -21.90 -14.27 -0.59
N THR A 113 -22.89 -13.44 -0.28
CA THR A 113 -23.74 -13.45 0.93
C THR A 113 -24.77 -12.31 0.76
N GLY A 114 -26.10 -12.52 0.80
CA GLY A 114 -26.82 -13.56 1.53
C GLY A 114 -27.98 -14.18 0.76
N TYR A 115 -28.10 -15.50 0.92
CA TYR A 115 -29.39 -16.16 0.93
C TYR A 115 -30.02 -15.90 2.29
N THR A 116 -31.21 -15.33 2.29
CA THR A 116 -32.21 -15.61 3.33
C THR A 116 -33.55 -15.69 2.62
N PHE A 117 -34.18 -16.87 2.75
CA PHE A 117 -35.54 -17.17 2.37
C PHE A 117 -36.54 -16.39 3.23
#